data_AF-A0A4P7UDN6-F1
#
_entry.id   AF-A0A4P7UDN6-F1
#
_cell.length_a   1.000
_cell.length_b   1.000
_cell.length_c   1.000
_cell.angle_alpha   90.00
_cell.angle_beta   90.00
_cell.angle_gamma   90.00
#
_symmetry.space_group_name_H-M   'P 1'
#
loop_
_entity.id
_entity.type
_entity.pdbx_description
1 polymer ?
#
loop_
_entity_poly.entity_id
_entity_poly.type
_entity_poly.pdbx_seq_one_letter_code
_entity_poly.pdbx_strand_id
1 'polypeptide(L)'
;MSESRPRLPSAVWAAALAAVVGRACGLLWPLRPDEAGYLLAARAWDPRPDELFHPYFVDRPPSLRLLVRLTDAAAGPYGLRGLAALGAGVAVLLAAVFVRELVRWADGPLHEDAQRRVLTQTAWLTAAFLVTAQVDAVAAKGELLGVPLVLASAVLALRAFRARSTWRAAGWAAAAGLVAMSATGLKQSLLGGLVFGAVLLVAAVATRRVRLRTLLVLGAAAAVGAAVPVLATVAGTWAVGTDLGSLENAVVDFREDASKVMFSGLGTAPATRALLLLLVFTTTGMALVLARSLLRLPTAWRRLTAPALAATGAVAVDLAAAGLSGNFWTSYLFALVPSLVMLWACTRVAELASRGTDGAAKDRAGVVVALCVASSALSLAGWIGVVWGWGDPPQEYVLGREIARVATPGDTLTVYGGRADVQWASGLDSPYAHLWSLPMRTADRDLSDLRALLDGPDAPTWLVEAVSPHAWDDLGARHLGDVVARRYTYVGTFCDDMVVRRHVDAPAVAPLHPDCRTPWGRR
;
A
#
# COMPACT_ATOMS: atom_id res chain seq x y z
N MET A 1 13.59 41.47 14.59
CA MET A 1 13.01 41.33 13.24
C MET A 1 12.39 39.95 13.12
N SER A 2 11.06 39.87 13.11
CA SER A 2 10.33 38.61 12.91
C SER A 2 10.43 38.22 11.44
N GLU A 3 11.36 37.32 11.08
CA GLU A 3 11.35 36.66 9.78
C GLU A 3 10.00 35.96 9.62
N SER A 4 9.12 36.55 8.81
CA SER A 4 7.88 35.92 8.42
C SER A 4 8.23 34.61 7.71
N ARG A 5 7.94 33.48 8.37
CA ARG A 5 8.16 32.16 7.77
C ARG A 5 7.42 32.13 6.42
N PRO A 6 8.10 31.88 5.29
CA PRO A 6 7.45 31.91 3.99
C PRO A 6 6.31 30.90 3.97
N ARG A 7 5.10 31.38 3.70
CA ARG A 7 3.88 30.56 3.65
C ARG A 7 3.95 29.61 2.45
N LEU A 8 3.35 28.43 2.56
CA LEU A 8 3.24 27.52 1.42
C LEU A 8 2.37 28.19 0.35
N PRO A 9 2.69 28.03 -0.95
CA PRO A 9 1.82 28.52 -2.02
C PRO A 9 0.42 27.93 -1.89
N SER A 10 -0.62 28.71 -2.19
CA SER A 10 -2.02 28.23 -2.18
C SER A 10 -2.23 27.00 -3.07
N ALA A 11 -1.50 26.91 -4.18
CA ALA A 11 -1.53 25.76 -5.08
C ALA A 11 -1.11 24.44 -4.42
N VAL A 12 -0.24 24.47 -3.40
CA VAL A 12 0.15 23.28 -2.63
C VAL A 12 -1.02 22.80 -1.77
N TRP A 13 -1.72 23.73 -1.12
CA TRP A 13 -2.93 23.42 -0.34
C TRP A 13 -4.05 22.91 -1.23
N ALA A 14 -4.23 23.50 -2.42
CA ALA A 14 -5.19 23.02 -3.41
C ALA A 14 -4.88 21.58 -3.86
N ALA A 15 -3.61 21.26 -4.13
CA ALA A 15 -3.18 19.91 -4.47
C ALA A 15 -3.41 18.92 -3.32
N ALA A 16 -3.14 19.33 -2.07
CA ALA A 16 -3.39 18.49 -0.89
C ALA A 16 -4.89 18.23 -0.70
N LEU A 17 -5.74 19.26 -0.85
CA LEU A 17 -7.19 19.12 -0.82
C LEU A 17 -7.70 18.22 -1.95
N ALA A 18 -7.17 18.38 -3.17
CA ALA A 18 -7.50 17.52 -4.30
C ALA A 18 -7.12 16.06 -4.02
N ALA A 19 -5.99 15.81 -3.34
CA ALA A 19 -5.60 14.47 -2.92
C ALA A 19 -6.61 13.85 -1.95
N VAL A 20 -7.02 14.61 -0.92
CA VAL A 20 -8.02 14.16 0.07
C VAL A 20 -9.38 13.89 -0.60
N VAL A 21 -9.88 14.85 -1.39
CA VAL A 21 -11.19 14.76 -2.05
C VAL A 21 -11.20 13.65 -3.09
N GLY A 22 -10.14 13.50 -3.88
CA GLY A 22 -10.03 12.44 -4.88
C GLY A 22 -10.07 11.05 -4.26
N ARG A 23 -9.46 10.86 -3.08
CA ARG A 23 -9.56 9.62 -2.31
C ARG A 23 -10.90 9.43 -1.62
N ALA A 24 -11.58 10.52 -1.26
CA ALA A 24 -12.90 10.46 -0.62
C ALA A 24 -13.97 9.84 -1.53
N CYS A 25 -13.80 9.90 -2.86
CA CYS A 25 -14.69 9.21 -3.81
C CYS A 25 -14.77 7.68 -3.57
N GLY A 26 -13.69 7.08 -3.05
CA GLY A 26 -13.66 5.67 -2.69
C GLY A 26 -14.37 5.34 -1.37
N LEU A 27 -14.73 6.32 -0.53
CA LEU A 27 -15.33 6.05 0.79
C LEU A 27 -16.70 5.39 0.71
N LEU A 28 -17.45 5.65 -0.36
CA LEU A 28 -18.81 5.15 -0.55
C LEU A 28 -18.87 3.79 -1.26
N TRP A 29 -17.72 3.27 -1.71
CA TRP A 29 -17.63 1.94 -2.30
C TRP A 29 -17.61 0.88 -1.20
N PRO A 30 -18.14 -0.34 -1.40
CA PRO A 30 -17.96 -1.41 -0.42
C PRO A 30 -16.49 -1.79 -0.18
N LEU A 31 -16.21 -2.44 0.96
CA LEU A 31 -14.86 -2.90 1.29
C LEU A 31 -14.31 -3.85 0.23
N ARG A 32 -13.04 -3.64 -0.13
CA ARG A 32 -12.31 -4.52 -1.06
C ARG A 32 -11.71 -5.71 -0.29
N PRO A 33 -11.30 -6.80 -0.97
CA PRO A 33 -10.86 -8.03 -0.31
C PRO A 33 -9.81 -7.81 0.79
N ASP A 34 -8.78 -7.00 0.53
CA ASP A 34 -7.73 -6.72 1.52
C ASP A 34 -8.28 -5.97 2.74
N GLU A 35 -9.11 -4.95 2.54
CA GLU A 35 -9.68 -4.15 3.62
C GLU A 35 -10.63 -4.98 4.48
N ALA A 36 -11.51 -5.76 3.83
CA ALA A 36 -12.44 -6.67 4.48
C ALA A 36 -11.68 -7.74 5.27
N GLY A 37 -10.66 -8.36 4.68
CA GLY A 37 -9.86 -9.38 5.35
C GLY A 37 -9.09 -8.83 6.55
N TYR A 38 -8.44 -7.67 6.43
CA TYR A 38 -7.76 -7.06 7.56
C TYR A 38 -8.73 -6.64 8.65
N LEU A 39 -9.93 -6.19 8.30
CA LEU A 39 -10.96 -5.81 9.27
C LEU A 39 -11.51 -7.03 10.01
N LEU A 40 -11.84 -8.11 9.30
CA LEU A 40 -12.26 -9.38 9.89
C LEU A 40 -11.18 -9.92 10.84
N ALA A 41 -9.92 -9.95 10.39
CA ALA A 41 -8.79 -10.33 11.22
C ALA A 41 -8.66 -9.40 12.45
N ALA A 42 -8.70 -8.09 12.28
CA ALA A 42 -8.56 -7.14 13.39
C ALA A 42 -9.65 -7.31 14.45
N ARG A 43 -10.90 -7.57 14.04
CA ARG A 43 -12.04 -7.76 14.95
C ARG A 43 -12.00 -9.09 15.69
N ALA A 44 -11.62 -10.16 14.99
CA ALA A 44 -11.50 -11.49 15.56
C ALA A 44 -10.14 -11.73 16.27
N TRP A 45 -9.31 -10.70 16.46
CA TRP A 45 -7.94 -10.90 16.94
C TRP A 45 -7.86 -11.38 18.37
N ASP A 46 -7.49 -12.66 18.49
CA ASP A 46 -7.32 -13.39 19.73
C ASP A 46 -6.06 -14.25 19.64
N PRO A 47 -4.85 -13.68 19.87
CA PRO A 47 -3.59 -14.40 19.79
C PRO A 47 -3.57 -15.63 20.71
N ARG A 48 -2.98 -16.73 20.23
CA ARG A 48 -2.66 -17.92 21.03
C ARG A 48 -1.15 -18.09 21.17
N PRO A 49 -0.66 -18.97 22.07
CA PRO A 49 0.78 -19.18 22.26
C PRO A 49 1.54 -19.52 20.97
N ASP A 50 0.94 -20.27 20.06
CA ASP A 50 1.50 -20.72 18.80
C ASP A 50 0.92 -19.98 17.57
N GLU A 51 -0.16 -19.23 17.73
CA GLU A 51 -0.86 -18.55 16.63
C GLU A 51 -1.05 -17.05 16.90
N LEU A 52 -0.11 -16.23 16.41
CA LEU A 52 -0.14 -14.77 16.58
C LEU A 52 -1.40 -14.10 16.05
N PHE A 53 -1.95 -14.66 14.97
CA PHE A 53 -3.02 -14.01 14.21
C PHE A 53 -4.38 -14.71 14.33
N HIS A 54 -4.52 -15.69 15.21
CA HIS A 54 -5.75 -16.45 15.41
C HIS A 54 -7.01 -15.55 15.49
N PRO A 55 -8.13 -15.97 14.86
CA PRO A 55 -8.28 -17.19 14.04
C PRO A 55 -7.82 -17.04 12.59
N TYR A 56 -7.54 -15.81 12.14
CA TYR A 56 -7.24 -15.54 10.72
C TYR A 56 -5.78 -15.18 10.50
N PHE A 57 -5.05 -16.05 9.81
CA PHE A 57 -3.65 -15.81 9.49
C PHE A 57 -3.46 -14.56 8.61
N VAL A 58 -2.47 -13.74 8.94
CA VAL A 58 -2.10 -12.53 8.20
C VAL A 58 -0.60 -12.49 7.94
N ASP A 59 -0.23 -12.22 6.69
CA ASP A 59 1.16 -12.21 6.21
C ASP A 59 1.84 -10.83 6.35
N ARG A 60 1.55 -10.13 7.46
CA ARG A 60 1.93 -8.74 7.71
C ARG A 60 2.38 -8.52 9.16
N PRO A 61 3.21 -7.50 9.42
CA PRO A 61 3.55 -7.14 10.79
C PRO A 61 2.29 -6.74 11.61
N PRO A 62 2.25 -7.06 12.92
CA PRO A 62 1.13 -6.72 13.81
C PRO A 62 0.73 -5.24 13.83
N SER A 63 1.65 -4.32 13.51
CA SER A 63 1.38 -2.89 13.44
C SER A 63 0.27 -2.51 12.47
N LEU A 64 0.15 -3.19 11.32
CA LEU A 64 -0.95 -2.93 10.38
C LEU A 64 -2.30 -3.36 10.98
N ARG A 65 -2.34 -4.52 11.64
CA ARG A 65 -3.55 -5.03 12.29
C ARG A 65 -4.00 -4.11 13.43
N LEU A 66 -3.05 -3.65 14.26
CA LEU A 66 -3.33 -2.68 15.31
C LEU A 66 -3.88 -1.37 14.73
N LEU A 67 -3.29 -0.86 13.63
CA LEU A 67 -3.80 0.33 12.96
C LEU A 67 -5.26 0.14 12.50
N VAL A 68 -5.55 -0.98 11.82
CA VAL A 68 -6.91 -1.29 11.34
C VAL A 68 -7.89 -1.36 12.53
N ARG A 69 -7.54 -2.07 13.60
CA ARG A 69 -8.35 -2.19 14.81
C ARG A 69 -8.64 -0.83 15.46
N LEU A 70 -7.63 0.03 15.57
CA LEU A 70 -7.79 1.38 16.12
C LEU A 70 -8.67 2.26 15.23
N THR A 71 -8.50 2.19 13.91
CA THR A 71 -9.32 2.98 12.98
C THR A 71 -10.77 2.49 12.94
N ASP A 72 -11.00 1.18 13.04
CA ASP A 72 -12.34 0.60 13.13
C ASP A 72 -13.05 1.00 14.43
N ALA A 73 -12.34 0.95 15.56
CA ALA A 73 -12.88 1.41 16.84
C ALA A 73 -13.24 2.91 16.83
N ALA A 74 -12.45 3.73 16.13
CA ALA A 74 -12.65 5.18 16.12
C ALA A 74 -13.71 5.67 15.10
N ALA A 75 -13.79 5.04 13.93
CA ALA A 75 -14.58 5.54 12.79
C ALA A 75 -15.31 4.43 12.00
N GLY A 76 -15.34 3.21 12.53
CA GLY A 76 -16.00 2.05 11.91
C GLY A 76 -15.24 1.46 10.72
N PRO A 77 -15.88 0.55 9.97
CA PRO A 77 -15.26 -0.26 8.91
C PRO A 77 -14.51 0.53 7.84
N TYR A 78 -14.92 1.76 7.58
CA TYR A 78 -14.35 2.64 6.55
C TYR A 78 -13.34 3.65 7.10
N GLY A 79 -13.08 3.65 8.41
CA GLY A 79 -12.17 4.58 9.08
C GLY A 79 -10.78 4.61 8.47
N LEU A 80 -10.25 3.44 8.07
CA LEU A 80 -8.94 3.31 7.44
C LEU A 80 -8.84 4.09 6.11
N ARG A 81 -9.93 4.17 5.33
CA ARG A 81 -9.97 4.97 4.09
C ARG A 81 -9.95 6.46 4.37
N GLY A 82 -10.64 6.90 5.42
CA GLY A 82 -10.56 8.28 5.90
C GLY A 82 -9.12 8.65 6.28
N LEU A 83 -8.46 7.77 7.03
CA LEU A 83 -7.05 7.93 7.37
C LEU A 83 -6.15 7.96 6.12
N ALA A 84 -6.37 7.07 5.14
CA ALA A 84 -5.61 7.05 3.89
C ALA A 84 -5.81 8.33 3.06
N ALA A 85 -7.03 8.87 2.99
CA ALA A 85 -7.33 10.12 2.30
C ALA A 85 -6.60 11.31 2.95
N LEU A 86 -6.65 11.42 4.29
CA LEU A 86 -5.89 12.42 5.04
C LEU A 86 -4.38 12.22 4.88
N GLY A 87 -3.91 10.98 4.92
CA GLY A 87 -2.53 10.59 4.68
C GLY A 87 -2.03 11.02 3.30
N ALA A 88 -2.86 10.94 2.27
CA ALA A 88 -2.53 11.43 0.93
C ALA A 88 -2.35 12.96 0.90
N GLY A 89 -3.23 13.71 1.57
CA GLY A 89 -3.07 15.16 1.75
C GLY A 89 -1.79 15.51 2.50
N VAL A 90 -1.50 14.80 3.59
CA VAL A 90 -0.26 14.95 4.38
C VAL A 90 0.98 14.64 3.53
N ALA A 91 0.94 13.59 2.71
CA ALA A 91 2.03 13.25 1.79
C ALA A 91 2.33 14.39 0.80
N VAL A 92 1.31 15.04 0.23
CA VAL A 92 1.48 16.22 -0.64
C VAL A 92 2.17 17.36 0.09
N LEU A 93 1.76 17.64 1.34
CA LEU A 93 2.38 18.68 2.16
C LEU A 93 3.84 18.33 2.51
N LEU A 94 4.10 17.06 2.85
CA LEU A 94 5.45 16.58 3.15
C LEU A 94 6.37 16.63 1.93
N ALA A 95 5.87 16.34 0.73
CA ALA A 95 6.62 16.50 -0.51
C ALA A 95 7.02 17.98 -0.74
N ALA A 96 6.12 18.93 -0.45
CA ALA A 96 6.45 20.35 -0.49
C ALA A 96 7.44 20.77 0.61
N VAL A 97 7.33 20.22 1.83
CA VAL A 97 8.32 20.44 2.89
C VAL A 97 9.69 19.86 2.51
N PHE A 98 9.73 18.69 1.86
CA PHE A 98 10.94 18.08 1.34
C PHE A 98 11.64 19.01 0.34
N VAL A 99 10.91 19.59 -0.62
CA VAL A 99 11.45 20.61 -1.53
C VAL A 99 12.04 21.79 -0.77
N ARG A 100 11.39 22.27 0.31
CA ARG A 100 11.94 23.36 1.13
C ARG A 100 13.24 22.98 1.81
N GLU A 101 13.34 21.77 2.35
CA GLU A 101 14.58 21.31 2.97
C GLU A 101 15.68 21.11 1.92
N LEU A 102 15.35 20.64 0.70
CA LEU A 102 16.29 20.56 -0.42
C LEU A 102 16.79 21.92 -0.90
N VAL A 103 15.90 22.91 -1.04
CA VAL A 103 16.32 24.27 -1.46
C VAL A 103 17.28 24.87 -0.43
N ARG A 104 17.05 24.60 0.86
CA ARG A 104 17.94 25.06 1.92
C ARG A 104 19.21 24.22 2.07
N TRP A 105 19.23 23.03 1.48
CA TRP A 105 20.43 22.20 1.33
C TRP A 105 21.29 22.68 0.16
N ALA A 106 20.67 23.13 -0.93
CA ALA A 106 21.35 23.71 -2.06
C ALA A 106 22.09 24.98 -1.60
N ASP A 107 23.43 24.97 -1.65
CA ASP A 107 24.21 26.18 -1.35
C ASP A 107 23.99 27.18 -2.49
N GLY A 108 23.09 28.14 -2.27
CA GLY A 108 22.79 29.21 -3.21
C GLY A 108 21.31 29.63 -3.20
N PRO A 109 21.01 30.93 -3.40
CA PRO A 109 19.64 31.40 -3.41
C PRO A 109 18.92 30.89 -4.67
N LEU A 110 17.88 30.09 -4.47
CA LEU A 110 16.89 29.85 -5.53
C LEU A 110 15.92 31.04 -5.54
N HIS A 111 15.68 31.63 -6.71
CA HIS A 111 14.71 32.72 -6.85
C HIS A 111 13.31 32.27 -6.36
N GLU A 112 12.55 33.17 -5.74
CA GLU A 112 11.27 32.83 -5.09
C GLU A 112 10.28 32.18 -6.07
N ASP A 113 10.22 32.65 -7.31
CA ASP A 113 9.36 32.06 -8.33
C ASP A 113 9.79 30.65 -8.74
N ALA A 114 11.09 30.41 -8.83
CA ALA A 114 11.62 29.08 -9.11
C ALA A 114 11.28 28.13 -7.95
N GLN A 115 11.44 28.58 -6.70
CA GLN A 115 11.04 27.80 -5.53
C GLN A 115 9.53 27.50 -5.54
N ARG A 116 8.69 28.50 -5.81
CA ARG A 116 7.23 28.34 -5.92
C ARG A 116 6.86 27.32 -6.99
N ARG A 117 7.53 27.35 -8.16
CA ARG A 117 7.31 26.39 -9.24
C ARG A 117 7.63 24.96 -8.81
N VAL A 118 8.79 24.70 -8.20
CA VAL A 118 9.14 23.33 -7.77
C VAL A 118 8.18 22.82 -6.70
N LEU A 119 7.80 23.68 -5.73
CA LEU A 119 6.81 23.34 -4.70
C LEU A 119 5.48 22.91 -5.33
N THR A 120 4.94 23.74 -6.22
CA THR A 120 3.66 23.46 -6.90
C THR A 120 3.74 22.21 -7.79
N GLN A 121 4.80 22.08 -8.59
CA GLN A 121 5.00 20.92 -9.48
C GLN A 121 5.07 19.61 -8.68
N THR A 122 5.85 19.59 -7.60
CA THR A 122 6.02 18.40 -6.76
C THR A 122 4.72 18.05 -6.02
N ALA A 123 3.99 19.06 -5.52
CA ALA A 123 2.71 18.85 -4.85
C ALA A 123 1.66 18.24 -5.79
N TRP A 124 1.50 18.79 -7.00
CA TRP A 124 0.54 18.26 -7.98
C TRP A 124 0.91 16.88 -8.53
N LEU A 125 2.20 16.59 -8.74
CA LEU A 125 2.63 15.23 -9.09
C LEU A 125 2.31 14.23 -7.99
N THR A 126 2.60 14.59 -6.73
CA THR A 126 2.28 13.73 -5.58
C THR A 126 0.77 13.49 -5.50
N ALA A 127 -0.05 14.53 -5.63
CA ALA A 127 -1.50 14.40 -5.61
C ALA A 127 -2.02 13.51 -6.76
N ALA A 128 -1.55 13.72 -7.99
CA ALA A 128 -1.95 12.95 -9.16
C ALA A 128 -1.63 11.45 -9.00
N PHE A 129 -0.43 11.12 -8.51
CA PHE A 129 -0.05 9.72 -8.32
C PHE A 129 -0.79 9.00 -7.18
N LEU A 130 -1.28 9.74 -6.19
CA LEU A 130 -2.02 9.15 -5.07
C LEU A 130 -3.53 8.98 -5.36
N VAL A 131 -4.06 9.76 -6.30
CA VAL A 131 -5.51 9.79 -6.62
C VAL A 131 -5.85 8.99 -7.88
N THR A 132 -4.89 8.69 -8.75
CA THR A 132 -5.18 8.03 -10.02
C THR A 132 -5.87 6.67 -9.83
N ALA A 133 -7.04 6.50 -10.48
CA ALA A 133 -7.81 5.26 -10.42
C ALA A 133 -7.16 4.10 -11.20
N GLN A 134 -6.18 4.39 -12.06
CA GLN A 134 -5.37 3.37 -12.75
C GLN A 134 -4.54 2.54 -11.78
N VAL A 135 -4.14 3.11 -10.64
CA VAL A 135 -3.43 2.38 -9.57
C VAL A 135 -4.46 1.69 -8.68
N ASP A 136 -5.24 2.49 -7.96
CA ASP A 136 -6.37 2.06 -7.12
C ASP A 136 -7.10 3.30 -6.63
N ALA A 137 -8.40 3.47 -6.90
CA ALA A 137 -9.18 4.62 -6.44
C ALA A 137 -9.77 4.44 -5.02
N VAL A 138 -9.82 3.20 -4.53
CA VAL A 138 -10.69 2.83 -3.40
C VAL A 138 -9.87 2.36 -2.21
N ALA A 139 -9.06 1.33 -2.38
CA ALA A 139 -8.57 0.56 -1.24
C ALA A 139 -7.50 1.33 -0.44
N ALA A 140 -7.61 1.27 0.89
CA ALA A 140 -6.60 1.76 1.82
C ALA A 140 -5.58 0.65 2.13
N LYS A 141 -4.60 0.49 1.24
CA LYS A 141 -3.53 -0.51 1.40
C LYS A 141 -2.33 0.05 2.16
N GLY A 142 -1.51 -0.86 2.72
CA GLY A 142 -0.26 -0.51 3.42
C GLY A 142 0.68 0.36 2.59
N GLU A 143 0.75 0.16 1.27
CA GLU A 143 1.54 1.00 0.35
C GLU A 143 1.13 2.47 0.42
N LEU A 144 -0.18 2.74 0.35
CA LEU A 144 -0.72 4.11 0.37
C LEU A 144 -0.55 4.75 1.75
N LEU A 145 -0.85 3.99 2.82
CA LEU A 145 -0.71 4.45 4.20
C LEU A 145 0.76 4.76 4.55
N GLY A 146 1.71 4.07 3.92
CA GLY A 146 3.14 4.26 4.14
C GLY A 146 3.76 5.47 3.43
N VAL A 147 3.16 5.97 2.34
CA VAL A 147 3.70 7.12 1.58
C VAL A 147 4.03 8.33 2.46
N PRO A 148 3.12 8.86 3.31
CA PRO A 148 3.44 10.00 4.16
C PRO A 148 4.58 9.69 5.15
N LEU A 149 4.70 8.46 5.64
CA LEU A 149 5.78 8.07 6.54
C LEU A 149 7.13 8.08 5.82
N VAL A 150 7.21 7.55 4.61
CA VAL A 150 8.44 7.59 3.80
C VAL A 150 8.87 9.04 3.55
N LEU A 151 7.97 9.92 3.11
CA LEU A 151 8.29 11.33 2.88
C LEU A 151 8.67 12.07 4.17
N ALA A 152 7.97 11.81 5.28
CA ALA A 152 8.29 12.39 6.58
C ALA A 152 9.69 11.97 7.04
N SER A 153 10.05 10.70 6.90
CA SER A 153 11.39 10.21 7.24
C SER A 153 12.49 10.93 6.46
N ALA A 154 12.29 11.17 5.15
CA ALA A 154 13.23 11.89 4.31
C ALA A 154 13.37 13.37 4.70
N VAL A 155 12.26 14.03 5.05
CA VAL A 155 12.26 15.40 5.60
C VAL A 155 13.03 15.45 6.92
N LEU A 156 12.78 14.52 7.83
CA LEU A 156 13.44 14.45 9.13
C LEU A 156 14.94 14.17 8.97
N ALA A 157 15.32 13.28 8.04
CA ALA A 157 16.71 13.01 7.70
C ALA A 157 17.43 14.29 7.23
N LEU A 158 16.84 15.06 6.30
CA LEU A 158 17.42 16.33 5.86
C LEU A 158 17.53 17.36 7.00
N ARG A 159 16.54 17.41 7.91
CA ARG A 159 16.58 18.29 9.09
C ARG A 159 17.68 17.92 10.07
N ALA A 160 17.99 16.64 10.22
CA ALA A 160 19.07 16.18 11.09
C ALA A 160 20.42 16.82 10.72
N PHE A 161 20.74 16.92 9.43
CA PHE A 161 21.98 17.55 8.94
C PHE A 161 22.05 19.07 9.13
N ARG A 162 20.91 19.72 9.37
CA ARG A 162 20.82 21.18 9.50
C ARG A 162 20.68 21.65 10.93
N ALA A 163 20.48 20.72 11.86
CA ALA A 163 20.41 21.04 13.27
C ALA A 163 21.76 21.58 13.77
N ARG A 164 21.72 22.75 14.44
CA ARG A 164 22.92 23.40 14.98
C ARG A 164 23.54 22.66 16.16
N SER A 165 22.75 21.88 16.91
CA SER A 165 23.22 21.10 18.04
C SER A 165 23.18 19.60 17.72
N THR A 166 24.19 18.88 18.20
CA THR A 166 24.31 17.42 18.01
C THR A 166 23.10 16.68 18.58
N TRP A 167 22.56 17.12 19.72
CA TRP A 167 21.38 16.50 20.33
C TRP A 167 20.12 16.64 19.45
N ARG A 168 19.91 17.82 18.83
CA ARG A 168 18.78 18.03 17.91
C ARG A 168 18.96 17.21 16.65
N ALA A 169 20.20 17.16 16.14
CA ALA A 169 20.54 16.37 14.97
C ALA A 169 20.24 14.88 15.22
N ALA A 170 20.69 14.36 16.36
CA ALA A 170 20.40 12.99 16.80
C ALA A 170 18.89 12.77 16.99
N GLY A 171 18.18 13.70 17.62
CA GLY A 171 16.72 13.60 17.80
C GLY A 171 15.96 13.52 16.46
N TRP A 172 16.34 14.33 15.46
CA TRP A 172 15.76 14.24 14.12
C TRP A 172 16.13 12.95 13.40
N ALA A 173 17.36 12.47 13.54
CA ALA A 173 17.78 11.20 12.97
C ALA A 173 17.02 10.01 13.59
N ALA A 174 16.86 10.00 14.92
CA ALA A 174 16.03 9.01 15.62
C ALA A 174 14.57 9.06 15.16
N ALA A 175 13.98 10.25 15.07
CA ALA A 175 12.63 10.41 14.54
C ALA A 175 12.52 9.92 13.07
N ALA A 176 13.53 10.16 12.23
CA ALA A 176 13.57 9.66 10.86
C ALA A 176 13.59 8.13 10.82
N GLY A 177 14.43 7.49 11.63
CA GLY A 177 14.50 6.02 11.73
C GLY A 177 13.19 5.40 12.23
N LEU A 178 12.61 5.98 13.30
CA LEU A 178 11.30 5.58 13.84
C LEU A 178 10.20 5.61 12.77
N VAL A 179 10.09 6.73 12.06
CA VAL A 179 9.05 6.92 11.04
C VAL A 179 9.30 6.02 9.82
N ALA A 180 10.55 5.86 9.38
CA ALA A 180 10.89 4.99 8.27
C ALA A 180 10.56 3.52 8.57
N MET A 181 10.95 3.02 9.75
CA MET A 181 10.66 1.63 10.13
C MET A 181 9.17 1.42 10.42
N SER A 182 8.46 2.44 10.89
CA SER A 182 6.99 2.38 11.00
C SER A 182 6.33 2.18 9.63
N ALA A 183 6.86 2.78 8.56
CA ALA A 183 6.40 2.53 7.19
C ALA A 183 6.62 1.07 6.78
N THR A 184 7.80 0.50 7.09
CA THR A 184 8.10 -0.92 6.87
C THR A 184 7.16 -1.84 7.66
N GLY A 185 6.73 -1.42 8.85
CA GLY A 185 5.71 -2.11 9.65
C GLY A 185 4.30 -2.11 9.02
N LEU A 186 3.99 -1.16 8.13
CA LEU A 186 2.74 -1.20 7.35
C LEU A 186 2.87 -2.12 6.14
N LYS A 187 4.03 -2.09 5.47
CA LYS A 187 4.38 -3.03 4.41
C LYS A 187 5.89 -3.12 4.27
N GLN A 188 6.40 -4.35 4.29
CA GLN A 188 7.85 -4.63 4.35
C GLN A 188 8.62 -4.09 3.14
N SER A 189 7.97 -3.92 2.00
CA SER A 189 8.58 -3.35 0.79
C SER A 189 8.79 -1.83 0.87
N LEU A 190 8.26 -1.13 1.90
CA LEU A 190 8.40 0.32 2.06
C LEU A 190 9.74 0.68 2.72
N LEU A 191 10.84 0.31 2.07
CA LEU A 191 12.20 0.56 2.54
C LEU A 191 12.75 1.92 2.11
N GLY A 192 12.07 2.63 1.20
CA GLY A 192 12.57 3.87 0.59
C GLY A 192 13.04 4.92 1.59
N GLY A 193 12.41 5.03 2.77
CA GLY A 193 12.80 5.97 3.82
C GLY A 193 14.13 5.61 4.50
N LEU A 194 14.31 4.31 4.81
CA LEU A 194 15.54 3.77 5.39
C LEU A 194 16.70 3.91 4.40
N VAL A 195 16.46 3.53 3.14
CA VAL A 195 17.45 3.62 2.06
C VAL A 195 17.84 5.08 1.80
N PHE A 196 16.87 5.99 1.74
CA PHE A 196 17.14 7.41 1.59
C PHE A 196 18.04 7.94 2.72
N GLY A 197 17.69 7.66 3.99
CA GLY A 197 18.48 8.09 5.14
C GLY A 197 19.91 7.54 5.15
N ALA A 198 20.06 6.23 4.89
CA ALA A 198 21.37 5.56 4.87
C ALA A 198 22.27 6.09 3.75
N VAL A 199 21.75 6.18 2.52
CA VAL A 199 22.52 6.68 1.36
C VAL A 199 22.84 8.16 1.52
N LEU A 200 21.91 8.98 2.06
CA LEU A 200 22.16 10.39 2.36
C LEU A 200 23.34 10.55 3.32
N LEU A 201 23.39 9.73 4.37
CA LEU A 201 24.46 9.77 5.38
C LEU A 201 25.82 9.36 4.82
N VAL A 202 25.87 8.25 4.09
CA VAL A 202 27.09 7.77 3.43
C VAL A 202 27.58 8.78 2.40
N ALA A 203 26.69 9.29 1.54
CA ALA A 203 27.05 10.25 0.51
C ALA A 203 27.50 11.60 1.11
N ALA A 204 26.92 12.04 2.24
CA ALA A 204 27.34 13.26 2.92
C ALA A 204 28.77 13.14 3.50
N VAL A 205 29.18 11.96 3.97
CA VAL A 205 30.57 11.69 4.37
C VAL A 205 31.49 11.59 3.15
N ALA A 206 31.08 10.85 2.11
CA ALA A 206 31.88 10.68 0.89
C ALA A 206 32.17 12.02 0.19
N THR A 207 31.22 12.96 0.26
CA THR A 207 31.37 14.33 -0.28
C THR A 207 32.01 15.31 0.72
N ARG A 208 32.51 14.81 1.87
CA ARG A 208 33.15 15.59 2.94
C ARG A 208 32.29 16.73 3.51
N ARG A 209 30.96 16.68 3.33
CA ARG A 209 30.02 17.62 3.95
C ARG A 209 29.90 17.44 5.46
N VAL A 210 30.08 16.21 5.93
CA VAL A 210 30.10 15.87 7.35
C VAL A 210 31.28 14.96 7.69
N ARG A 211 31.69 14.97 8.96
CA ARG A 211 32.76 14.11 9.47
C ARG A 211 32.23 12.70 9.75
N LEU A 212 33.11 11.69 9.74
CA LEU A 212 32.77 10.31 10.08
C LEU A 212 32.10 10.17 11.46
N ARG A 213 32.55 10.95 12.45
CA ARG A 213 31.91 11.00 13.78
C ARG A 213 30.43 11.38 13.70
N THR A 214 30.06 12.31 12.82
CA THR A 214 28.67 12.70 12.60
C THR A 214 27.88 11.54 12.00
N LEU A 215 28.47 10.76 11.08
CA LEU A 215 27.86 9.54 10.57
C LEU A 215 27.58 8.55 11.68
N LEU A 216 28.53 8.29 12.57
CA LEU A 216 28.33 7.35 13.67
C LEU A 216 27.21 7.82 14.61
N VAL A 217 27.19 9.10 14.98
CA VAL A 217 26.17 9.64 15.89
C VAL A 217 24.77 9.62 15.26
N LEU A 218 24.62 10.12 14.04
CA LEU A 218 23.31 10.16 13.37
C LEU A 218 22.85 8.76 12.96
N GLY A 219 23.76 7.91 12.52
CA GLY A 219 23.50 6.51 12.18
C GLY A 219 23.03 5.72 13.41
N ALA A 220 23.73 5.85 14.54
CA ALA A 220 23.31 5.22 15.80
C ALA A 220 21.95 5.75 16.27
N ALA A 221 21.73 7.07 16.22
CA ALA A 221 20.44 7.65 16.61
C ALA A 221 19.30 7.16 15.71
N ALA A 222 19.50 7.11 14.39
CA ALA A 222 18.53 6.57 13.45
C ALA A 222 18.26 5.08 13.70
N ALA A 223 19.30 4.29 13.97
CA ALA A 223 19.16 2.87 14.30
C ALA A 223 18.36 2.67 15.59
N VAL A 224 18.63 3.45 16.64
CA VAL A 224 17.84 3.45 17.89
C VAL A 224 16.38 3.80 17.61
N GLY A 225 16.12 4.83 16.80
CA GLY A 225 14.77 5.19 16.38
C GLY A 225 14.05 4.08 15.62
N ALA A 226 14.74 3.46 14.66
CA ALA A 226 14.22 2.34 13.87
C ALA A 226 13.99 1.08 14.71
N ALA A 227 14.77 0.87 15.77
CA ALA A 227 14.58 -0.25 16.68
C ALA A 227 13.26 -0.14 17.47
N VAL A 228 12.76 1.06 17.75
CA VAL A 228 11.54 1.26 18.57
C VAL A 228 10.31 0.48 18.04
N PRO A 229 9.86 0.63 16.78
CA PRO A 229 8.68 -0.10 16.29
C PRO A 229 8.92 -1.62 16.21
N VAL A 230 10.16 -2.05 15.95
CA VAL A 230 10.54 -3.47 15.95
C VAL A 230 10.43 -4.05 17.36
N LEU A 231 11.08 -3.40 18.34
CA LEU A 231 11.06 -3.80 19.74
C LEU A 231 9.64 -3.72 20.31
N ALA A 232 8.84 -2.73 19.94
CA ALA A 232 7.43 -2.64 20.33
C ALA A 232 6.61 -3.82 19.78
N THR A 233 6.89 -4.26 18.54
CA THR A 233 6.24 -5.43 17.94
C THR A 233 6.65 -6.72 18.65
N VAL A 234 7.94 -6.90 18.91
CA VAL A 234 8.48 -8.08 19.63
C VAL A 234 7.96 -8.12 21.07
N ALA A 235 8.09 -7.01 21.81
CA ALA A 235 7.61 -6.92 23.18
C ALA A 235 6.08 -7.06 23.26
N GLY A 236 5.34 -6.50 22.32
CA GLY A 236 3.89 -6.66 22.23
C GLY A 236 3.47 -8.11 21.99
N THR A 237 4.15 -8.79 21.06
CA THR A 237 3.94 -10.23 20.78
C THR A 237 4.21 -11.08 22.03
N TRP A 238 5.33 -10.83 22.68
CA TRP A 238 5.68 -11.52 23.91
C TRP A 238 4.68 -11.23 25.05
N ALA A 239 4.24 -9.98 25.18
CA ALA A 239 3.29 -9.57 26.23
C ALA A 239 1.89 -10.17 26.06
N VAL A 240 1.46 -10.48 24.82
CA VAL A 240 0.20 -11.21 24.58
C VAL A 240 0.35 -12.72 24.71
N GLY A 241 1.53 -13.22 25.10
CA GLY A 241 1.78 -14.63 25.38
C GLY A 241 2.03 -15.49 24.15
N THR A 242 2.30 -14.88 22.98
CA THR A 242 2.61 -15.61 21.74
C THR A 242 4.12 -15.82 21.59
N ASP A 243 4.49 -16.98 21.06
CA ASP A 243 5.86 -17.34 20.71
C ASP A 243 6.43 -16.42 19.61
N LEU A 244 7.73 -16.09 19.75
CA LEU A 244 8.41 -15.23 18.79
C LEU A 244 8.66 -15.93 17.45
N GLY A 245 8.69 -17.26 17.42
CA GLY A 245 8.75 -18.05 16.19
C GLY A 245 7.49 -17.86 15.33
N SER A 246 6.31 -17.69 15.94
CA SER A 246 5.09 -17.37 15.18
C SER A 246 5.15 -15.98 14.53
N LEU A 247 5.80 -15.02 15.18
CA LEU A 247 6.08 -13.70 14.60
C LEU A 247 7.12 -13.78 13.47
N GLU A 248 8.20 -14.53 13.69
CA GLU A 248 9.23 -14.79 12.68
C GLU A 248 8.63 -15.45 11.44
N ASN A 249 7.86 -16.52 11.62
CA ASN A 249 7.18 -17.20 10.52
C ASN A 249 6.29 -16.23 9.72
N ALA A 250 5.42 -15.47 10.40
CA ALA A 250 4.48 -14.59 9.71
C ALA A 250 5.15 -13.43 8.95
N VAL A 251 6.31 -12.96 9.43
CA VAL A 251 7.01 -11.79 8.87
C VAL A 251 8.15 -12.20 7.91
N VAL A 252 8.85 -13.29 8.16
CA VAL A 252 10.06 -13.71 7.44
C VAL A 252 9.79 -14.97 6.63
N ASP A 253 9.56 -16.11 7.29
CA ASP A 253 9.57 -17.42 6.61
C ASP A 253 8.42 -17.54 5.60
N PHE A 254 7.23 -17.10 5.97
CA PHE A 254 6.08 -17.09 5.07
C PHE A 254 6.32 -16.25 3.81
N ARG A 255 7.19 -15.24 3.86
CA ARG A 255 7.54 -14.44 2.67
C ARG A 255 8.46 -15.20 1.74
N GLU A 256 9.45 -15.90 2.28
CA GLU A 256 10.33 -16.76 1.50
C GLU A 256 9.51 -17.85 0.79
N ASP A 257 8.64 -18.51 1.55
CA ASP A 257 7.77 -19.56 1.06
C ASP A 257 6.75 -19.07 0.04
N ALA A 258 6.11 -17.93 0.30
CA ALA A 258 5.21 -17.29 -0.65
C ALA A 258 5.94 -16.94 -1.95
N SER A 259 7.17 -16.43 -1.87
CA SER A 259 8.00 -16.15 -3.04
C SER A 259 8.25 -17.41 -3.87
N LYS A 260 8.60 -18.54 -3.24
CA LYS A 260 8.79 -19.83 -3.93
C LYS A 260 7.51 -20.24 -4.68
N VAL A 261 6.34 -20.18 -4.04
CA VAL A 261 5.03 -20.50 -4.63
C VAL A 261 4.65 -19.55 -5.77
N MET A 262 5.01 -18.26 -5.67
CA MET A 262 4.77 -17.29 -6.72
C MET A 262 5.67 -17.51 -7.94
N PHE A 263 6.93 -17.90 -7.74
CA PHE A 263 7.88 -18.17 -8.83
C PHE A 263 7.68 -19.54 -9.49
N SER A 264 7.16 -20.53 -8.77
CA SER A 264 6.91 -21.87 -9.31
C SER A 264 5.63 -21.97 -10.14
N GLY A 265 4.71 -21.03 -10.01
CA GLY A 265 3.45 -21.03 -10.78
C GLY A 265 3.69 -20.71 -12.26
N LEU A 266 3.44 -21.67 -13.14
CA LEU A 266 3.63 -21.56 -14.60
C LEU A 266 2.51 -20.79 -15.33
N GLY A 267 1.63 -20.11 -14.59
CA GLY A 267 0.45 -19.45 -15.15
C GLY A 267 0.75 -18.22 -16.01
N THR A 268 -0.17 -17.89 -16.92
CA THR A 268 -0.14 -16.64 -17.71
C THR A 268 -0.48 -15.39 -16.88
N ALA A 269 -1.12 -15.56 -15.72
CA ALA A 269 -1.62 -14.46 -14.89
C ALA A 269 -0.54 -13.48 -14.38
N PRO A 270 0.65 -13.92 -13.89
CA PRO A 270 1.73 -13.01 -13.52
C PRO A 270 2.22 -12.15 -14.70
N ALA A 271 2.33 -12.72 -15.90
CA ALA A 271 2.76 -11.99 -17.09
C ALA A 271 1.75 -10.89 -17.49
N THR A 272 0.46 -11.21 -17.47
CA THR A 272 -0.61 -10.21 -17.71
C THR A 272 -0.59 -9.10 -16.67
N ARG A 273 -0.41 -9.44 -15.38
CA ARG A 273 -0.28 -8.43 -14.31
C ARG A 273 0.96 -7.56 -14.46
N ALA A 274 2.10 -8.14 -14.86
CA ALA A 274 3.33 -7.39 -15.15
C ALA A 274 3.12 -6.39 -16.29
N LEU A 275 2.48 -6.81 -17.39
CA LEU A 275 2.15 -5.94 -18.51
C LEU A 275 1.17 -4.83 -18.09
N LEU A 276 0.15 -5.16 -17.30
CA LEU A 276 -0.79 -4.18 -16.77
C LEU A 276 -0.10 -3.17 -15.86
N LEU A 277 0.78 -3.63 -14.97
CA LEU A 277 1.58 -2.76 -14.09
C LEU A 277 2.45 -1.80 -14.91
N LEU A 278 3.11 -2.30 -15.97
CA LEU A 278 3.92 -1.48 -16.88
C LEU A 278 3.07 -0.47 -17.65
N LEU A 279 1.89 -0.88 -18.11
CA LEU A 279 0.93 -0.01 -18.77
C LEU A 279 0.53 1.12 -17.82
N VAL A 280 0.07 0.79 -16.61
CA VAL A 280 -0.32 1.77 -15.58
C VAL A 280 0.85 2.68 -15.22
N PHE A 281 2.07 2.15 -15.02
CA PHE A 281 3.27 2.94 -14.77
C PHE A 281 3.55 3.96 -15.88
N THR A 282 3.26 3.60 -17.12
CA THR A 282 3.46 4.46 -18.29
C THR A 282 2.35 5.49 -18.44
N THR A 283 1.09 5.06 -18.40
CA THR A 283 -0.09 5.89 -18.65
C THR A 283 -0.39 6.86 -17.52
N THR A 284 -0.02 6.54 -16.27
CA THR A 284 -0.06 7.51 -15.16
C THR A 284 0.99 8.62 -15.29
N GLY A 285 1.98 8.45 -16.17
CA GLY A 285 3.08 9.39 -16.36
C GLY A 285 4.28 9.19 -15.42
N MET A 286 4.26 8.16 -14.56
CA MET A 286 5.40 7.85 -13.69
C MET A 286 6.66 7.53 -14.50
N ALA A 287 6.53 6.76 -15.60
CA ALA A 287 7.63 6.49 -16.53
C ALA A 287 8.23 7.78 -17.12
N LEU A 288 7.38 8.75 -17.48
CA LEU A 288 7.81 10.04 -18.03
C LEU A 288 8.55 10.89 -16.99
N VAL A 289 8.05 10.91 -15.75
CA VAL A 289 8.70 11.59 -14.61
C VAL A 289 10.05 10.94 -14.31
N LEU A 290 10.12 9.61 -14.30
CA LEU A 290 11.37 8.86 -14.10
C LEU A 290 12.37 9.17 -15.20
N ALA A 291 11.99 8.99 -16.47
CA ALA A 291 12.85 9.24 -17.63
C ALA A 291 13.39 10.68 -17.62
N ARG A 292 12.52 11.67 -17.40
CA ARG A 292 12.95 13.07 -17.29
C ARG A 292 13.93 13.28 -16.13
N SER A 293 13.67 12.67 -14.98
CA SER A 293 14.54 12.80 -13.81
C SER A 293 15.91 12.18 -14.08
N LEU A 294 15.97 11.00 -14.71
CA LEU A 294 17.22 10.35 -15.12
C LEU A 294 18.02 11.21 -16.10
N LEU A 295 17.37 11.84 -17.09
CA LEU A 295 18.01 12.76 -18.03
C LEU A 295 18.61 14.02 -17.35
N ARG A 296 18.11 14.39 -16.17
CA ARG A 296 18.58 15.55 -15.39
C ARG A 296 19.40 15.16 -14.17
N LEU A 297 19.59 13.87 -13.95
CA LEU A 297 20.29 13.32 -12.80
C LEU A 297 21.75 13.76 -12.71
N PRO A 298 22.52 13.87 -13.82
CA PRO A 298 23.90 14.37 -13.74
C PRO A 298 24.01 15.78 -13.13
N THR A 299 23.05 16.67 -13.42
CA THR A 299 23.00 18.01 -12.82
C THR A 299 22.71 17.93 -11.32
N ALA A 300 21.78 17.06 -10.93
CA ALA A 300 21.44 16.83 -9.53
C ALA A 300 22.62 16.23 -8.75
N TRP A 301 23.34 15.27 -9.32
CA TRP A 301 24.52 14.69 -8.69
C TRP A 301 25.67 15.68 -8.50
N ARG A 302 25.79 16.71 -9.34
CA ARG A 302 26.81 17.75 -9.16
C ARG A 302 26.44 18.79 -8.10
N ARG A 303 25.16 19.17 -8.00
CA ARG A 303 24.69 20.26 -7.13
C ARG A 303 24.14 19.77 -5.77
N LEU A 304 23.53 18.60 -5.76
CA LEU A 304 22.79 18.00 -4.65
C LEU A 304 23.21 16.53 -4.50
N THR A 305 24.52 16.24 -4.56
CA THR A 305 25.07 14.89 -4.64
C THR A 305 24.43 13.92 -3.65
N ALA A 306 24.43 14.26 -2.35
CA ALA A 306 23.93 13.35 -1.33
C ALA A 306 22.39 13.13 -1.38
N PRO A 307 21.53 14.17 -1.42
CA PRO A 307 20.09 13.96 -1.59
C PRO A 307 19.69 13.28 -2.91
N ALA A 308 20.39 13.59 -4.00
CA ALA A 308 20.09 13.00 -5.31
C ALA A 308 20.48 11.51 -5.35
N LEU A 309 21.65 11.13 -4.82
CA LEU A 309 22.02 9.71 -4.68
C LEU A 309 21.03 8.97 -3.77
N ALA A 310 20.61 9.59 -2.67
CA ALA A 310 19.63 9.01 -1.75
C ALA A 310 18.27 8.76 -2.41
N ALA A 311 17.76 9.74 -3.18
CA ALA A 311 16.52 9.58 -3.93
C ALA A 311 16.65 8.52 -5.04
N THR A 312 17.78 8.45 -5.74
CA THR A 312 18.05 7.40 -6.73
C THR A 312 18.10 6.01 -6.09
N GLY A 313 18.76 5.86 -4.95
CA GLY A 313 18.81 4.60 -4.21
C GLY A 313 17.43 4.13 -3.76
N ALA A 314 16.61 5.05 -3.25
CA ALA A 314 15.22 4.74 -2.88
C ALA A 314 14.39 4.28 -4.09
N VAL A 315 14.47 4.98 -5.23
CA VAL A 315 13.78 4.57 -6.46
C VAL A 315 14.25 3.18 -6.92
N ALA A 316 15.55 2.90 -6.88
CA ALA A 316 16.09 1.62 -7.29
C ALA A 316 15.56 0.46 -6.42
N VAL A 317 15.51 0.66 -5.10
CA VAL A 317 14.97 -0.34 -4.17
C VAL A 317 13.46 -0.53 -4.35
N ASP A 318 12.68 0.55 -4.51
CA ASP A 318 11.23 0.43 -4.71
C ASP A 318 10.91 -0.27 -6.03
N LEU A 319 11.65 0.02 -7.11
CA LEU A 319 11.52 -0.69 -8.39
C LEU A 319 11.95 -2.16 -8.27
N ALA A 320 13.03 -2.46 -7.56
CA ALA A 320 13.46 -3.83 -7.32
C ALA A 320 12.42 -4.60 -6.50
N ALA A 321 11.86 -3.99 -5.45
CA ALA A 321 10.81 -4.60 -4.64
C ALA A 321 9.54 -4.87 -5.47
N ALA A 322 9.14 -3.95 -6.35
CA ALA A 322 8.01 -4.18 -7.26
C ALA A 322 8.31 -5.29 -8.27
N GLY A 323 9.50 -5.32 -8.86
CA GLY A 323 9.91 -6.32 -9.85
C GLY A 323 10.10 -7.73 -9.28
N LEU A 324 10.67 -7.84 -8.08
CA LEU A 324 10.92 -9.11 -7.39
C LEU A 324 9.70 -9.66 -6.64
N SER A 325 8.59 -8.92 -6.62
CA SER A 325 7.37 -9.31 -5.89
C SER A 325 6.64 -10.53 -6.47
N GLY A 326 6.89 -10.89 -7.73
CA GLY A 326 6.24 -12.00 -8.45
C GLY A 326 4.75 -11.80 -8.82
N ASN A 327 4.02 -10.96 -8.08
CA ASN A 327 2.57 -10.77 -8.26
C ASN A 327 2.17 -9.52 -9.06
N PHE A 328 3.08 -8.54 -9.20
CA PHE A 328 2.90 -7.33 -10.02
C PHE A 328 1.58 -6.56 -9.80
N TRP A 329 1.15 -6.42 -8.55
CA TRP A 329 -0.05 -5.64 -8.22
C TRP A 329 0.17 -4.15 -8.53
N THR A 330 -0.84 -3.50 -9.13
CA THR A 330 -0.80 -2.07 -9.46
C THR A 330 -0.53 -1.20 -8.23
N SER A 331 -1.00 -1.60 -7.04
CA SER A 331 -0.80 -0.89 -5.78
C SER A 331 0.67 -0.73 -5.39
N TYR A 332 1.59 -1.55 -5.93
CA TYR A 332 3.02 -1.37 -5.71
C TYR A 332 3.54 -0.02 -6.23
N LEU A 333 2.83 0.60 -7.18
CA LEU A 333 3.18 1.93 -7.65
C LEU A 333 3.00 3.00 -6.57
N PHE A 334 2.14 2.80 -5.56
CA PHE A 334 2.08 3.71 -4.41
C PHE A 334 3.39 3.72 -3.61
N ALA A 335 4.05 2.57 -3.46
CA ALA A 335 5.34 2.49 -2.78
C ALA A 335 6.44 3.28 -3.51
N LEU A 336 6.35 3.39 -4.84
CA LEU A 336 7.28 4.15 -5.69
C LEU A 336 7.04 5.68 -5.66
N VAL A 337 5.81 6.12 -5.36
CA VAL A 337 5.47 7.56 -5.30
C VAL A 337 6.47 8.38 -4.49
N PRO A 338 6.76 8.08 -3.22
CA PRO A 338 7.63 8.94 -2.41
C PRO A 338 9.03 9.07 -3.00
N SER A 339 9.65 7.99 -3.46
CA SER A 339 11.01 8.02 -4.02
C SER A 339 11.05 8.73 -5.37
N LEU A 340 10.04 8.53 -6.21
CA LEU A 340 9.94 9.20 -7.51
C LEU A 340 9.76 10.71 -7.37
N VAL A 341 8.90 11.18 -6.45
CA VAL A 341 8.73 12.63 -6.21
C VAL A 341 9.93 13.27 -5.53
N MET A 342 10.66 12.51 -4.67
CA MET A 342 11.95 12.97 -4.12
C MET A 342 13.00 13.14 -5.22
N LEU A 343 13.10 12.20 -6.15
CA LEU A 343 14.03 12.26 -7.27
C LEU A 343 13.68 13.42 -8.22
N TRP A 344 12.39 13.60 -8.52
CA TRP A 344 11.88 14.76 -9.24
C TRP A 344 12.29 16.07 -8.55
N ALA A 345 12.02 16.19 -7.25
CA ALA A 345 12.37 17.39 -6.49
C ALA A 345 13.87 17.70 -6.54
N CYS A 346 14.73 16.70 -6.34
CA CYS A 346 16.19 16.86 -6.42
C CYS A 346 16.64 17.38 -7.79
N THR A 347 16.15 16.75 -8.87
CA THR A 347 16.54 17.14 -10.24
C THR A 347 16.03 18.52 -10.62
N ARG A 348 14.83 18.89 -10.16
CA ARG A 348 14.22 20.20 -10.42
C ARG A 348 14.87 21.34 -9.67
N VAL A 349 15.17 21.16 -8.38
CA VAL A 349 15.93 22.16 -7.62
C VAL A 349 17.30 22.38 -8.27
N ALA A 350 18.01 21.31 -8.63
CA ALA A 350 19.32 21.42 -9.27
C ALA A 350 19.28 22.07 -10.67
N GLU A 351 18.27 21.76 -11.48
CA GLU A 351 18.08 22.34 -12.82
C GLU A 351 17.85 23.85 -12.75
N LEU A 352 16.94 24.30 -11.88
CA LEU A 352 16.61 25.73 -11.76
C LEU A 352 17.71 26.53 -11.09
N ALA A 353 18.43 25.95 -10.12
CA ALA A 353 19.62 26.57 -9.55
C ALA A 353 20.76 26.77 -10.57
N SER A 354 20.77 25.98 -11.66
CA SER A 354 21.84 26.04 -12.67
C SER A 354 21.56 26.98 -13.84
N ARG A 355 20.29 27.36 -14.09
CA ARG A 355 19.89 28.08 -15.32
C ARG A 355 19.72 29.59 -15.18
N GLY A 356 19.76 30.15 -13.98
CA GLY A 356 19.41 31.56 -13.77
C GLY A 356 17.94 31.87 -14.17
N THR A 357 17.59 33.15 -14.26
CA THR A 357 16.22 33.61 -14.58
C THR A 357 15.82 33.37 -16.02
N ASP A 358 16.77 33.44 -16.97
CA ASP A 358 16.47 33.49 -18.41
C ASP A 358 16.08 32.13 -19.00
N GLY A 359 16.44 31.03 -18.31
CA GLY A 359 16.06 29.67 -18.72
C GLY A 359 14.63 29.26 -18.34
N ALA A 360 13.90 30.07 -17.55
CA ALA A 360 12.59 29.71 -17.00
C ALA A 360 11.46 29.70 -18.04
N ALA A 361 11.61 30.43 -19.15
CA ALA A 361 10.61 30.50 -20.23
C ALA A 361 10.49 29.20 -21.04
N LYS A 362 11.53 28.34 -21.05
CA LYS A 362 11.54 27.05 -21.78
C LYS A 362 11.27 25.84 -20.88
N ASP A 363 10.67 26.05 -19.70
CA ASP A 363 10.49 24.99 -18.71
C ASP A 363 9.40 23.97 -19.09
N ARG A 364 9.81 22.90 -19.80
CA ARG A 364 8.93 21.78 -20.16
C ARG A 364 8.47 20.92 -18.96
N ALA A 365 8.98 21.16 -17.75
CA ALA A 365 8.56 20.39 -16.57
C ALA A 365 7.09 20.61 -16.23
N GLY A 366 6.56 21.82 -16.46
CA GLY A 366 5.14 22.12 -16.27
C GLY A 366 4.23 21.25 -17.13
N VAL A 367 4.64 20.97 -18.38
CA VAL A 367 3.90 20.09 -19.30
C VAL A 367 3.86 18.66 -18.78
N VAL A 368 4.99 18.12 -18.29
CA VAL A 368 5.04 16.78 -17.70
C VAL A 368 4.08 16.66 -16.51
N VAL A 369 4.08 17.65 -15.61
CA VAL A 369 3.16 17.68 -14.47
C VAL A 369 1.71 17.75 -14.94
N ALA A 370 1.41 18.63 -15.91
CA ALA A 370 0.07 18.78 -16.45
C ALA A 370 -0.45 17.48 -17.09
N LEU A 371 0.40 16.75 -17.83
CA LEU A 371 0.04 15.45 -18.40
C LEU A 371 -0.27 14.40 -17.33
N CYS A 372 0.52 14.34 -16.25
CA CYS A 372 0.28 13.41 -15.14
C CYS A 372 -1.04 13.75 -14.42
N VAL A 373 -1.29 15.04 -14.16
CA VAL A 373 -2.54 15.52 -13.55
C VAL A 373 -3.73 15.23 -14.45
N ALA A 374 -3.63 15.49 -15.75
CA ALA A 374 -4.68 15.19 -16.73
C ALA A 374 -4.97 13.69 -16.79
N SER A 375 -3.94 12.83 -16.86
CA SER A 375 -4.10 11.37 -16.83
C SER A 375 -4.79 10.91 -15.54
N SER A 376 -4.39 11.44 -14.38
CA SER A 376 -5.04 11.13 -13.11
C SER A 376 -6.50 11.57 -13.09
N ALA A 377 -6.80 12.79 -13.56
CA ALA A 377 -8.16 13.33 -13.57
C ALA A 377 -9.07 12.56 -14.53
N LEU A 378 -8.60 12.25 -15.74
CA LEU A 378 -9.32 11.44 -16.73
C LEU A 378 -9.58 10.03 -16.20
N SER A 379 -8.57 9.42 -15.57
CA SER A 379 -8.70 8.11 -14.95
C SER A 379 -9.72 8.10 -13.83
N LEU A 380 -9.68 9.09 -12.93
CA LEU A 380 -10.64 9.19 -11.83
C LEU A 380 -12.06 9.47 -12.36
N ALA A 381 -12.22 10.38 -13.33
CA ALA A 381 -13.50 10.68 -13.94
C ALA A 381 -14.08 9.45 -14.67
N GLY A 382 -13.24 8.72 -15.41
CA GLY A 382 -13.63 7.46 -16.06
C GLY A 382 -14.06 6.41 -15.04
N TRP A 383 -13.29 6.23 -13.96
CA TRP A 383 -13.65 5.32 -12.87
C TRP A 383 -14.97 5.72 -12.22
N ILE A 384 -15.18 6.99 -11.88
CA ILE A 384 -16.44 7.48 -11.31
C ILE A 384 -17.60 7.23 -12.28
N GLY A 385 -17.44 7.55 -13.56
CA GLY A 385 -18.48 7.39 -14.58
C GLY A 385 -18.88 5.93 -14.78
N VAL A 386 -17.90 5.02 -14.84
CA VAL A 386 -18.15 3.58 -14.89
C VAL A 386 -18.85 3.15 -13.61
N VAL A 387 -18.21 3.34 -12.46
CA VAL A 387 -18.66 2.80 -11.19
C VAL A 387 -20.06 3.29 -10.77
N TRP A 388 -20.33 4.59 -10.89
CA TRP A 388 -21.58 5.17 -10.42
C TRP A 388 -22.68 5.19 -11.48
N GLY A 389 -22.32 5.07 -12.76
CA GLY A 389 -23.26 5.26 -13.86
C GLY A 389 -23.60 4.01 -14.65
N TRP A 390 -22.60 3.22 -15.08
CA TRP A 390 -22.75 2.27 -16.20
C TRP A 390 -22.03 0.93 -16.03
N GLY A 391 -21.21 0.78 -15.01
CA GLY A 391 -20.38 -0.39 -14.76
C GLY A 391 -21.03 -1.39 -13.79
N ASP A 392 -20.38 -2.53 -13.65
CA ASP A 392 -20.86 -3.59 -12.78
C ASP A 392 -20.82 -3.16 -11.30
N PRO A 393 -21.80 -3.61 -10.49
CA PRO A 393 -21.77 -3.41 -9.05
C PRO A 393 -20.56 -4.11 -8.43
N PRO A 394 -20.25 -3.85 -7.15
CA PRO A 394 -19.30 -4.66 -6.37
C PRO A 394 -19.89 -6.05 -6.16
N GLN A 395 -19.74 -6.89 -7.16
CA GLN A 395 -20.37 -8.19 -7.35
C GLN A 395 -20.20 -9.11 -6.13
N GLU A 396 -19.02 -9.12 -5.54
CA GLU A 396 -18.66 -9.97 -4.41
C GLU A 396 -19.34 -9.52 -3.12
N TYR A 397 -19.46 -8.20 -2.95
CA TYR A 397 -20.23 -7.62 -1.87
C TYR A 397 -21.73 -7.91 -2.03
N VAL A 398 -22.27 -7.82 -3.26
CA VAL A 398 -23.67 -8.15 -3.53
C VAL A 398 -23.95 -9.62 -3.23
N LEU A 399 -23.08 -10.53 -3.70
CA LEU A 399 -23.27 -11.96 -3.45
C LEU A 399 -23.25 -12.27 -1.96
N GLY A 400 -22.27 -11.73 -1.22
CA GLY A 400 -22.21 -11.92 0.24
C GLY A 400 -23.49 -11.43 0.92
N ARG A 401 -24.01 -10.24 0.55
CA ARG A 401 -25.28 -9.73 1.09
C ARG A 401 -26.48 -10.62 0.80
N GLU A 402 -26.53 -11.25 -0.37
CA GLU A 402 -27.62 -12.17 -0.69
C GLU A 402 -27.53 -13.47 0.10
N ILE A 403 -26.32 -13.98 0.32
CA ILE A 403 -26.11 -15.12 1.24
C ILE A 403 -26.59 -14.73 2.64
N ALA A 404 -26.22 -13.55 3.14
CA ALA A 404 -26.68 -13.04 4.45
C ALA A 404 -28.21 -13.03 4.59
N ARG A 405 -28.92 -12.65 3.52
CA ARG A 405 -30.38 -12.53 3.51
C ARG A 405 -31.09 -13.87 3.72
N VAL A 406 -30.49 -14.97 3.26
CA VAL A 406 -31.08 -16.31 3.32
C VAL A 406 -30.44 -17.22 4.36
N ALA A 407 -29.33 -16.79 4.96
CA ALA A 407 -28.62 -17.53 5.99
C ALA A 407 -29.42 -17.61 7.30
N THR A 408 -29.23 -18.70 8.03
CA THR A 408 -29.80 -18.89 9.37
C THR A 408 -28.78 -18.58 10.47
N PRO A 409 -29.21 -18.21 11.70
CA PRO A 409 -28.29 -18.04 12.82
C PRO A 409 -27.44 -19.29 13.04
N GLY A 410 -26.12 -19.12 13.13
CA GLY A 410 -25.16 -20.21 13.24
C GLY A 410 -24.61 -20.72 11.91
N ASP A 411 -25.15 -20.28 10.77
CA ASP A 411 -24.54 -20.55 9.47
C ASP A 411 -23.14 -19.96 9.40
N THR A 412 -22.24 -20.67 8.75
CA THR A 412 -20.87 -20.23 8.48
C THR A 412 -20.57 -20.27 6.99
N LEU A 413 -19.56 -19.52 6.57
CA LEU A 413 -19.16 -19.40 5.15
C LEU A 413 -17.65 -19.56 5.03
N THR A 414 -17.20 -20.30 4.02
CA THR A 414 -15.80 -20.29 3.56
C THR A 414 -15.76 -19.95 2.07
N VAL A 415 -14.79 -19.11 1.69
CA VAL A 415 -14.66 -18.64 0.31
C VAL A 415 -13.34 -19.10 -0.30
N TYR A 416 -13.36 -20.18 -1.07
CA TYR A 416 -12.22 -20.65 -1.85
C TYR A 416 -11.83 -19.60 -2.90
N GLY A 417 -10.55 -19.24 -2.98
CA GLY A 417 -10.08 -18.12 -3.83
C GLY A 417 -9.69 -16.86 -3.05
N GLY A 418 -10.03 -16.77 -1.77
CA GLY A 418 -9.59 -15.70 -0.88
C GLY A 418 -10.29 -14.36 -1.14
N ARG A 419 -11.62 -14.36 -1.08
CA ARG A 419 -12.47 -13.17 -1.23
C ARG A 419 -13.13 -12.81 0.09
N ALA A 420 -12.34 -12.21 0.97
CA ALA A 420 -12.79 -11.76 2.29
C ALA A 420 -13.89 -10.68 2.23
N ASP A 421 -14.07 -10.01 1.09
CA ASP A 421 -15.19 -9.08 0.85
C ASP A 421 -16.54 -9.79 0.71
N VAL A 422 -16.60 -11.01 0.14
CA VAL A 422 -17.80 -11.86 0.20
C VAL A 422 -18.08 -12.26 1.65
N GLN A 423 -17.04 -12.72 2.36
CA GLN A 423 -17.14 -13.12 3.77
C GLN A 423 -17.70 -11.97 4.62
N TRP A 424 -17.09 -10.81 4.52
CA TRP A 424 -17.50 -9.60 5.24
C TRP A 424 -18.95 -9.20 4.93
N ALA A 425 -19.32 -9.19 3.65
CA ALA A 425 -20.67 -8.79 3.24
C ALA A 425 -21.75 -9.78 3.66
N SER A 426 -21.39 -11.06 3.84
CA SER A 426 -22.29 -12.09 4.35
C SER A 426 -22.62 -11.93 5.84
N GLY A 427 -21.72 -11.31 6.61
CA GLY A 427 -21.82 -11.26 8.07
C GLY A 427 -21.65 -12.62 8.77
N LEU A 428 -21.34 -13.69 8.03
CA LEU A 428 -21.10 -15.02 8.56
C LEU A 428 -19.64 -15.19 8.98
N ASP A 429 -19.39 -16.02 9.99
CA ASP A 429 -18.04 -16.38 10.40
C ASP A 429 -17.39 -17.37 9.42
N SER A 430 -16.06 -17.30 9.28
CA SER A 430 -15.28 -18.26 8.52
C SER A 430 -14.58 -19.24 9.45
N PRO A 431 -14.90 -20.54 9.39
CA PRO A 431 -14.18 -21.55 10.16
C PRO A 431 -12.80 -21.86 9.56
N TYR A 432 -12.53 -21.39 8.33
CA TYR A 432 -11.21 -21.52 7.71
C TYR A 432 -10.32 -20.31 8.02
N ALA A 433 -9.07 -20.58 8.44
CA ALA A 433 -8.12 -19.58 8.90
C ALA A 433 -7.56 -18.67 7.79
N HIS A 434 -7.70 -19.05 6.52
CA HIS A 434 -7.09 -18.35 5.39
C HIS A 434 -8.13 -17.57 4.58
N LEU A 435 -8.20 -16.26 4.82
CA LEU A 435 -9.13 -15.35 4.11
C LEU A 435 -8.60 -14.85 2.74
N TRP A 436 -7.33 -15.12 2.43
CA TRP A 436 -6.65 -14.72 1.19
C TRP A 436 -6.11 -15.93 0.45
N SER A 437 -6.04 -15.84 -0.88
CA SER A 437 -5.54 -16.94 -1.72
C SER A 437 -4.06 -17.24 -1.49
N LEU A 438 -3.24 -16.26 -1.10
CA LEU A 438 -1.81 -16.48 -0.92
C LEU A 438 -1.52 -17.41 0.28
N PRO A 439 -2.06 -17.20 1.49
CA PRO A 439 -2.03 -18.18 2.57
C PRO A 439 -2.59 -19.56 2.19
N MET A 440 -3.73 -19.63 1.49
CA MET A 440 -4.25 -20.92 1.01
C MET A 440 -3.22 -21.68 0.17
N ARG A 441 -2.48 -21.00 -0.70
CA ARG A 441 -1.50 -21.64 -1.59
C ARG A 441 -0.13 -21.88 -0.95
N THR A 442 0.13 -21.29 0.21
CA THR A 442 1.49 -21.22 0.80
C THR A 442 1.55 -21.90 2.15
N ALA A 443 0.61 -21.62 3.05
CA ALA A 443 0.51 -22.23 4.36
C ALA A 443 -0.23 -23.58 4.26
N ASP A 444 -1.35 -23.62 3.52
CA ASP A 444 -2.15 -24.84 3.29
C ASP A 444 -1.92 -25.40 1.88
N ARG A 445 -0.65 -25.64 1.51
CA ARG A 445 -0.23 -25.89 0.10
C ARG A 445 -0.98 -27.03 -0.58
N ASP A 446 -1.32 -28.09 0.16
CA ASP A 446 -2.05 -29.26 -0.33
C ASP A 446 -3.56 -29.17 -0.02
N LEU A 447 -4.03 -28.01 0.45
CA LEU A 447 -5.39 -27.76 0.92
C LEU A 447 -5.86 -28.81 1.94
N SER A 448 -4.93 -29.36 2.74
CA SER A 448 -5.21 -30.41 3.71
C SER A 448 -6.08 -29.88 4.85
N ASP A 449 -5.82 -28.65 5.31
CA ASP A 449 -6.59 -28.05 6.40
C ASP A 449 -8.00 -27.72 5.91
N LEU A 450 -8.12 -27.12 4.72
CA LEU A 450 -9.42 -26.88 4.10
C LEU A 450 -10.17 -28.20 3.83
N ARG A 451 -9.50 -29.23 3.30
CA ARG A 451 -10.14 -30.54 3.06
C ARG A 451 -10.63 -31.15 4.37
N ALA A 452 -9.81 -31.14 5.42
CA ALA A 452 -10.17 -31.67 6.73
C ALA A 452 -11.35 -30.91 7.34
N LEU A 453 -11.39 -29.58 7.18
CA LEU A 453 -12.52 -28.75 7.59
C LEU A 453 -13.80 -29.12 6.84
N LEU A 454 -13.76 -29.22 5.50
CA LEU A 454 -14.93 -29.54 4.68
C LEU A 454 -15.47 -30.96 4.92
N ASP A 455 -14.60 -31.90 5.31
CA ASP A 455 -14.98 -33.28 5.64
C ASP A 455 -15.40 -33.45 7.12
N GLY A 456 -15.02 -32.50 7.97
CA GLY A 456 -15.16 -32.55 9.42
C GLY A 456 -16.53 -32.10 9.96
N PRO A 457 -16.70 -32.13 11.30
CA PRO A 457 -17.93 -31.71 11.97
C PRO A 457 -18.17 -30.20 11.90
N ASP A 458 -17.10 -29.40 11.79
CA ASP A 458 -17.16 -27.94 11.73
C ASP A 458 -17.24 -27.40 10.29
N ALA A 459 -17.62 -28.26 9.33
CA ALA A 459 -17.73 -27.91 7.93
C ALA A 459 -18.63 -26.67 7.72
N PRO A 460 -18.21 -25.70 6.90
CA PRO A 460 -18.98 -24.49 6.71
C PRO A 460 -20.32 -24.79 6.05
N THR A 461 -21.38 -24.10 6.47
CA THR A 461 -22.71 -24.25 5.86
C THR A 461 -22.69 -23.86 4.38
N TRP A 462 -21.95 -22.80 4.07
CA TRP A 462 -21.80 -22.24 2.74
C TRP A 462 -20.36 -22.35 2.25
N LEU A 463 -20.19 -22.76 1.00
CA LEU A 463 -18.91 -22.76 0.30
C LEU A 463 -19.06 -21.93 -0.98
N VAL A 464 -18.23 -20.90 -1.12
CA VAL A 464 -18.17 -20.09 -2.35
C VAL A 464 -16.84 -20.32 -3.03
N GLU A 465 -16.88 -20.72 -4.30
CA GLU A 465 -15.70 -20.83 -5.15
C GLU A 465 -15.57 -19.54 -5.97
N ALA A 466 -14.75 -18.61 -5.48
CA ALA A 466 -14.51 -17.34 -6.16
C ALA A 466 -13.49 -17.45 -7.31
N VAL A 467 -12.81 -18.59 -7.40
CA VAL A 467 -12.00 -18.99 -8.55
C VAL A 467 -12.33 -20.46 -8.85
N SER A 468 -12.16 -20.86 -10.11
CA SER A 468 -12.34 -22.26 -10.51
C SER A 468 -11.50 -23.21 -9.64
N PRO A 469 -11.99 -24.40 -9.29
CA PRO A 469 -11.19 -25.45 -8.66
C PRO A 469 -9.95 -25.83 -9.48
N HIS A 470 -9.98 -25.62 -10.80
CA HIS A 470 -8.86 -25.84 -11.71
C HIS A 470 -7.82 -24.70 -11.68
N ALA A 471 -8.11 -23.60 -10.98
CA ALA A 471 -7.13 -22.54 -10.78
C ALA A 471 -5.93 -23.05 -9.97
N TRP A 472 -4.80 -22.39 -10.16
CA TRP A 472 -3.53 -22.70 -9.48
C TRP A 472 -3.04 -24.13 -9.77
N ASP A 473 -3.00 -24.48 -11.06
CA ASP A 473 -2.52 -25.77 -11.55
C ASP A 473 -3.34 -26.95 -10.98
N ASP A 474 -4.67 -26.88 -11.05
CA ASP A 474 -5.62 -27.90 -10.58
C ASP A 474 -5.58 -28.19 -9.07
N LEU A 475 -5.05 -27.28 -8.26
CA LEU A 475 -4.91 -27.50 -6.82
C LEU A 475 -6.25 -27.82 -6.14
N GLY A 476 -7.27 -27.00 -6.37
CA GLY A 476 -8.60 -27.22 -5.78
C GLY A 476 -9.25 -28.51 -6.30
N ALA A 477 -9.18 -28.75 -7.61
CA ALA A 477 -9.76 -29.94 -8.23
C ALA A 477 -9.13 -31.24 -7.69
N ARG A 478 -7.80 -31.29 -7.56
CA ARG A 478 -7.08 -32.46 -7.04
C ARG A 478 -7.38 -32.75 -5.57
N HIS A 479 -7.43 -31.71 -4.74
CA HIS A 479 -7.44 -31.90 -3.29
C HIS A 479 -8.84 -31.81 -2.66
N LEU A 480 -9.77 -31.04 -3.26
CA LEU A 480 -11.09 -30.78 -2.71
C LEU A 480 -12.24 -31.42 -3.50
N GLY A 481 -12.03 -31.82 -4.76
CA GLY A 481 -13.11 -32.26 -5.65
C GLY A 481 -14.04 -33.31 -5.05
N ASP A 482 -13.46 -34.39 -4.50
CA ASP A 482 -14.22 -35.50 -3.91
C ASP A 482 -15.03 -35.09 -2.67
N VAL A 483 -14.43 -34.29 -1.77
CA VAL A 483 -15.13 -33.87 -0.54
C VAL A 483 -16.23 -32.86 -0.86
N VAL A 484 -15.98 -31.93 -1.78
CA VAL A 484 -16.99 -30.96 -2.23
C VAL A 484 -18.16 -31.67 -2.92
N ALA A 485 -17.88 -32.63 -3.82
CA ALA A 485 -18.93 -33.38 -4.50
C ALA A 485 -19.79 -34.23 -3.54
N ARG A 486 -19.19 -34.75 -2.47
CA ARG A 486 -19.87 -35.58 -1.46
C ARG A 486 -20.65 -34.76 -0.42
N ARG A 487 -20.09 -33.65 0.06
CA ARG A 487 -20.59 -32.91 1.23
C ARG A 487 -21.36 -31.65 0.87
N TYR A 488 -21.30 -31.19 -0.39
CA TYR A 488 -21.92 -29.94 -0.81
C TYR A 488 -22.77 -30.10 -2.08
N THR A 489 -23.97 -29.52 -2.06
CA THR A 489 -24.83 -29.40 -3.23
C THR A 489 -24.61 -28.06 -3.92
N TYR A 490 -24.73 -28.06 -5.24
CA TYR A 490 -24.65 -26.85 -6.04
C TYR A 490 -25.93 -26.02 -5.88
N VAL A 491 -25.77 -24.74 -5.54
CA VAL A 491 -26.88 -23.78 -5.44
C VAL A 491 -27.02 -22.98 -6.73
N GLY A 492 -25.89 -22.53 -7.30
CA GLY A 492 -25.88 -21.70 -8.50
C GLY A 492 -24.53 -21.06 -8.77
N THR A 493 -24.43 -20.41 -9.92
CA THR A 493 -23.29 -19.59 -10.32
C THR A 493 -23.75 -18.15 -10.45
N PHE A 494 -23.07 -17.23 -9.78
CA PHE A 494 -23.49 -15.84 -9.65
C PHE A 494 -22.31 -14.89 -9.82
N CYS A 495 -22.59 -13.66 -10.25
CA CYS A 495 -21.67 -12.51 -10.35
C CYS A 495 -20.20 -12.87 -10.69
N ASP A 496 -19.82 -12.90 -11.97
CA ASP A 496 -18.48 -13.33 -12.44
C ASP A 496 -18.13 -14.79 -12.11
N ASP A 497 -19.06 -15.69 -12.43
CA ASP A 497 -18.84 -17.13 -12.38
C ASP A 497 -18.49 -17.71 -11.00
N MET A 498 -18.81 -17.01 -9.91
CA MET A 498 -18.64 -17.54 -8.56
C MET A 498 -19.65 -18.65 -8.29
N VAL A 499 -19.15 -19.85 -8.01
CA VAL A 499 -19.99 -21.01 -7.71
C VAL A 499 -20.35 -21.00 -6.23
N VAL A 500 -21.64 -21.01 -5.93
CA VAL A 500 -22.15 -21.12 -4.55
C VAL A 500 -22.62 -22.55 -4.33
N ARG A 501 -22.16 -23.11 -3.22
CA ARG A 501 -22.56 -24.43 -2.76
C ARG A 501 -22.99 -24.38 -1.31
N ARG A 502 -23.76 -25.39 -0.94
CA ARG A 502 -24.30 -25.50 0.40
C ARG A 502 -24.16 -26.92 0.93
N HIS A 503 -23.88 -27.04 2.21
CA HIS A 503 -23.69 -28.34 2.84
C HIS A 503 -24.94 -29.22 2.70
N VAL A 504 -24.76 -30.52 2.42
CA VAL A 504 -25.85 -31.48 2.11
C VAL A 504 -26.85 -31.64 3.26
N ASP A 505 -26.37 -31.57 4.50
CA ASP A 505 -27.19 -31.77 5.70
C ASP A 505 -27.90 -30.49 6.16
N ALA A 506 -27.62 -29.35 5.54
CA ALA A 506 -28.14 -28.08 6.01
C ALA A 506 -29.56 -27.82 5.45
N PRO A 507 -30.48 -27.15 6.18
CA PRO A 507 -31.88 -26.97 5.77
C PRO A 507 -32.05 -26.23 4.44
N ALA A 508 -33.08 -26.52 3.63
CA ALA A 508 -33.31 -25.76 2.40
C ALA A 508 -33.57 -24.27 2.70
N VAL A 509 -33.07 -23.39 1.82
CA VAL A 509 -33.20 -21.94 1.92
C VAL A 509 -33.83 -21.36 0.66
N ALA A 510 -34.29 -20.11 0.74
CA ALA A 510 -34.82 -19.41 -0.42
C ALA A 510 -33.74 -19.27 -1.52
N PRO A 511 -34.14 -19.28 -2.82
CA PRO A 511 -33.19 -19.06 -3.91
C PRO A 511 -32.45 -17.72 -3.81
N LEU A 512 -31.19 -17.72 -4.25
CA LEU A 512 -30.35 -16.53 -4.35
C LEU A 512 -30.68 -15.75 -5.62
N HIS A 513 -30.86 -14.44 -5.50
CA HIS A 513 -31.12 -13.54 -6.62
C HIS A 513 -30.25 -12.28 -6.53
N PRO A 514 -28.91 -12.42 -6.54
CA PRO A 514 -28.03 -11.26 -6.50
C PRO A 514 -28.23 -10.43 -7.76
N ASP A 515 -28.57 -9.17 -7.56
CA ASP A 515 -28.51 -8.20 -8.64
C ASP A 515 -27.04 -7.92 -8.93
N CYS A 516 -26.44 -8.60 -9.92
CA CYS A 516 -25.05 -8.38 -10.31
C CYS A 516 -24.94 -7.38 -11.49
N ARG A 517 -26.02 -6.69 -11.86
CA ARG A 517 -26.10 -5.90 -13.11
C ARG A 517 -26.41 -4.43 -12.87
N THR A 518 -27.20 -4.09 -11.85
CA THR A 518 -27.51 -2.68 -11.57
C THR A 518 -26.29 -1.99 -10.99
N PRO A 519 -25.78 -0.91 -11.63
CA PRO A 519 -24.66 -0.15 -11.10
C PRO A 519 -24.91 0.30 -9.65
N TRP A 520 -23.86 0.31 -8.83
CA TRP A 520 -23.97 0.61 -7.40
C TRP A 520 -24.63 1.96 -7.12
N GLY A 521 -24.35 2.98 -7.95
CA GLY A 521 -24.91 4.31 -7.81
C GLY A 521 -26.40 4.45 -8.11
N ARG A 522 -27.06 3.40 -8.60
CA ARG A 522 -28.49 3.41 -8.96
C ARG A 522 -29.37 2.58 -8.00
N ARG A 523 -28.79 2.09 -6.89
CA ARG A 523 -29.49 1.25 -5.90
C ARG A 523 -30.02 2.01 -4.71
#